data_AF-A0AAI8YH38-F1
#
_entry.id   AF-A0AAI8YH38-F1
#
_cell.length_a   1.000
_cell.length_b   1.000
_cell.length_c   1.000
_cell.angle_alpha   90.00
_cell.angle_beta   90.00
_cell.angle_gamma   90.00
#
_symmetry.space_group_name_H-M   'P 1'
#
loop_
_entity.id
_entity.type
_entity.pdbx_description
1 polymer ?
#
loop_
_entity_poly.entity_id
_entity_poly.type
_entity_poly.pdbx_seq_one_letter_code
_entity_poly.pdbx_strand_id
1 'polypeptide(L)'
;MAGSLASSRATPTRASPPTPPPRKTTPHMRHTMRKPPAKSDDEDPRTRSRHRKKALGKLGQGHKHYHHEGSRKRWREEITARERKRYEGLWASNRGYLLTGPEAGSTVPAGVDAEQLVVNVVVRDIWIRSRLPLDELGEVWDVVDRQGRGYLDKTEFVVGMWLIDQRLRGRKIPQKVSPSVWGSAQGMQVLGPKSKKEKKEKKKREKKLHVSHMHV
;
A
#
# COMPACT_ATOMS: atom_id res chain seq x y z
N MET A 1 -66.36 -14.74 50.11
CA MET A 1 -65.27 -15.63 50.58
C MET A 1 -64.64 -16.27 49.35
N ALA A 2 -63.34 -16.01 49.15
CA ALA A 2 -62.58 -16.25 47.92
C ALA A 2 -62.26 -17.73 47.68
N GLY A 3 -62.37 -18.20 46.44
CA GLY A 3 -61.89 -19.50 45.98
C GLY A 3 -60.84 -19.32 44.89
N SER A 4 -59.58 -19.15 45.29
CA SER A 4 -58.45 -19.02 44.36
C SER A 4 -57.99 -20.39 43.86
N LEU A 5 -58.18 -20.67 42.58
CA LEU A 5 -57.59 -21.80 41.88
C LEU A 5 -56.13 -21.47 41.52
N ALA A 6 -55.17 -21.94 42.31
CA ALA A 6 -53.76 -21.83 42.01
C ALA A 6 -53.35 -22.97 41.07
N SER A 7 -53.19 -22.66 39.77
CA SER A 7 -52.64 -23.57 38.77
C SER A 7 -51.15 -23.80 39.05
N SER A 8 -50.77 -25.05 39.24
CA SER A 8 -49.39 -25.52 39.45
C SER A 8 -48.51 -25.19 38.24
N ARG A 9 -47.75 -24.10 38.33
CA ARG A 9 -46.68 -23.77 37.40
C ARG A 9 -45.47 -24.65 37.72
N ALA A 10 -45.25 -25.69 36.90
CA ALA A 10 -44.02 -26.47 36.93
C ALA A 10 -42.82 -25.54 36.65
N THR A 11 -41.95 -25.38 37.64
CA THR A 11 -40.62 -24.78 37.46
C THR A 11 -39.73 -25.81 36.79
N PRO A 12 -39.13 -25.55 35.61
CA PRO A 12 -38.03 -26.38 35.15
C PRO A 12 -36.85 -26.13 36.11
N THR A 13 -36.44 -27.17 36.84
CA THR A 13 -35.21 -27.15 37.62
C THR A 13 -34.08 -26.81 36.65
N ARG A 14 -33.50 -25.63 36.83
CA ARG A 14 -32.32 -25.17 36.10
C ARG A 14 -31.15 -26.00 36.58
N ALA A 15 -30.90 -27.13 35.94
CA ALA A 15 -29.68 -27.90 36.12
C ALA A 15 -28.49 -26.98 35.76
N SER A 16 -27.73 -26.58 36.77
CA SER A 16 -26.46 -25.88 36.58
C SER A 16 -25.52 -26.76 35.76
N PRO A 17 -24.84 -26.23 34.73
CA PRO A 17 -23.88 -27.01 33.96
C PRO A 17 -22.72 -27.45 34.86
N PRO A 18 -22.15 -28.64 34.66
CA PRO A 18 -21.03 -29.12 35.46
C PRO A 18 -19.82 -28.19 35.30
N THR A 19 -19.15 -27.91 36.41
CA THR A 19 -17.93 -27.10 36.48
C THR A 19 -16.82 -27.73 35.62
N PRO A 20 -16.16 -26.99 34.72
CA PRO A 20 -15.06 -27.54 33.95
C PRO A 20 -13.84 -27.83 34.84
N PRO A 21 -13.06 -28.88 34.56
CA PRO A 21 -11.88 -29.23 35.34
C PRO A 21 -10.79 -28.13 35.27
N PRO A 22 -9.92 -28.02 36.29
CA PRO A 22 -8.88 -26.99 36.33
C PRO A 22 -7.91 -27.15 35.14
N ARG A 23 -7.71 -26.04 34.42
CA ARG A 23 -6.89 -25.95 33.21
C ARG A 23 -5.41 -26.11 33.57
N LYS A 24 -4.84 -27.30 33.35
CA LYS A 24 -3.39 -27.50 33.46
C LYS A 24 -2.71 -26.67 32.36
N THR A 25 -1.81 -25.77 32.76
CA THR A 25 -1.00 -24.96 31.84
C THR A 25 -0.01 -25.86 31.13
N THR A 26 -0.35 -26.34 29.93
CA THR A 26 0.59 -27.06 29.08
C THR A 26 1.68 -26.11 28.61
N PRO A 27 2.98 -26.39 28.81
CA PRO A 27 4.03 -25.57 28.21
C PRO A 27 4.00 -25.80 26.70
N HIS A 28 3.91 -24.71 25.95
CA HIS A 28 3.98 -24.65 24.49
C HIS A 28 2.83 -25.26 23.68
N MET A 29 2.04 -24.39 23.06
CA MET A 29 1.22 -24.74 21.89
C MET A 29 2.15 -25.23 20.77
N ARG A 30 1.90 -26.43 20.23
CA ARG A 30 2.58 -26.90 19.02
C ARG A 30 2.20 -25.96 17.87
N HIS A 31 3.20 -25.28 17.32
CA HIS A 31 3.08 -24.35 16.20
C HIS A 31 2.46 -25.09 15.01
N THR A 32 1.29 -24.67 14.53
CA THR A 32 0.85 -25.10 13.20
C THR A 32 1.88 -24.61 12.19
N MET A 33 2.28 -25.43 11.23
CA MET A 33 3.14 -25.02 10.11
C MET A 33 2.53 -23.92 9.21
N ARG A 34 1.41 -23.33 9.61
CA ARG A 34 0.92 -22.07 9.06
C ARG A 34 1.68 -20.92 9.70
N LYS A 35 2.57 -20.34 8.90
CA LYS A 35 3.25 -19.07 9.21
C LYS A 35 2.18 -18.05 9.66
N PRO A 36 2.35 -17.37 10.82
CA PRO A 36 1.50 -16.23 11.11
C PRO A 36 1.65 -15.22 9.97
N PRO A 37 0.56 -14.53 9.54
CA PRO A 37 0.70 -13.47 8.55
C PRO A 37 1.75 -12.49 9.06
N ALA A 38 2.81 -12.32 8.27
CA ALA A 38 3.88 -11.41 8.63
C ALA A 38 3.26 -10.05 8.93
N LYS A 39 3.55 -9.52 10.13
CA LYS A 39 3.24 -8.14 10.51
C LYS A 39 3.64 -7.23 9.35
N SER A 40 2.69 -6.42 8.87
CA SER A 40 2.82 -5.35 7.85
C SER A 40 4.18 -5.33 7.14
N ASP A 41 4.25 -6.01 5.98
CA ASP A 41 5.43 -6.19 5.13
C ASP A 41 5.76 -4.91 4.32
N ASP A 42 5.74 -3.76 4.99
CA ASP A 42 6.00 -2.41 4.47
C ASP A 42 7.50 -2.03 4.52
N GLU A 43 8.37 -2.91 5.02
CA GLU A 43 9.79 -2.61 5.24
C GLU A 43 10.69 -3.14 4.11
N ASP A 44 11.45 -2.23 3.51
CA ASP A 44 12.49 -2.46 2.49
C ASP A 44 13.39 -3.67 2.86
N PRO A 45 13.62 -4.64 1.94
CA PRO A 45 14.47 -5.82 2.20
C PRO A 45 15.91 -5.48 2.65
N ARG A 46 16.39 -4.25 2.45
CA ARG A 46 17.69 -3.76 2.95
C ARG A 46 17.79 -3.75 4.48
N THR A 47 16.68 -3.78 5.22
CA THR A 47 16.68 -3.79 6.70
C THR A 47 16.85 -5.20 7.29
N ARG A 48 16.47 -6.26 6.55
CA ARG A 48 16.54 -7.66 7.01
C ARG A 48 17.97 -8.19 7.11
N SER A 49 18.87 -7.76 6.23
CA SER A 49 20.23 -8.31 6.16
C SER A 49 21.13 -7.96 7.36
N ARG A 50 20.76 -6.97 8.18
CA ARG A 50 21.60 -6.52 9.31
C ARG A 50 21.35 -7.26 10.62
N HIS A 51 20.27 -8.02 10.76
CA HIS A 51 19.88 -8.62 12.05
C HIS A 51 20.43 -10.03 12.32
N ARG A 52 21.20 -10.63 11.40
CA ARG A 52 21.70 -12.01 11.57
C ARG A 52 23.17 -12.13 11.97
N LYS A 53 23.89 -11.03 12.19
CA LYS A 53 25.28 -11.07 12.69
C LYS A 53 25.48 -10.01 13.77
N LYS A 54 25.38 -10.44 15.04
CA LYS A 54 26.22 -10.00 16.18
C LYS A 54 25.71 -10.68 17.46
N ALA A 55 26.24 -11.87 17.72
CA ALA A 55 26.56 -12.25 19.08
C ALA A 55 27.82 -11.47 19.49
N LEU A 56 27.92 -11.15 20.78
CA LEU A 56 29.04 -10.53 21.49
C LEU A 56 29.13 -8.99 21.48
N GLY A 57 28.90 -8.41 22.67
CA GLY A 57 29.67 -7.26 23.14
C GLY A 57 28.96 -5.90 23.22
N LYS A 58 28.92 -5.39 24.46
CA LYS A 58 28.74 -4.00 24.92
C LYS A 58 27.32 -3.45 25.09
N LEU A 59 26.95 -3.31 26.37
CA LEU A 59 26.12 -2.23 26.87
C LEU A 59 26.66 -0.89 26.34
N GLY A 60 25.87 -0.25 25.51
CA GLY A 60 26.00 1.16 25.18
C GLY A 60 24.58 1.67 25.00
N GLN A 61 24.16 2.55 25.89
CA GLN A 61 22.93 3.31 25.77
C GLN A 61 23.01 4.17 24.50
N GLY A 62 22.70 3.58 23.36
CA GLY A 62 22.40 4.28 22.13
C GLY A 62 20.91 4.58 22.14
N HIS A 63 20.55 5.86 22.01
CA HIS A 63 19.18 6.35 21.83
C HIS A 63 18.54 5.65 20.62
N LYS A 64 17.97 4.47 20.85
CA LYS A 64 17.24 3.69 19.85
C LYS A 64 15.81 4.20 19.91
N HIS A 65 15.36 4.72 18.77
CA HIS A 65 14.04 5.30 18.53
C HIS A 65 13.88 6.78 18.94
N TYR A 66 14.76 7.66 18.43
CA TYR A 66 14.29 8.99 18.02
C TYR A 66 13.54 8.83 16.69
N HIS A 67 12.25 8.50 16.79
CA HIS A 67 11.33 8.70 15.67
C HIS A 67 10.70 10.06 15.89
N HIS A 68 10.81 10.95 14.90
CA HIS A 68 9.89 12.06 14.79
C HIS A 68 8.46 11.49 14.75
N GLU A 69 7.70 11.63 15.84
CA GLU A 69 6.30 11.18 15.90
C GLU A 69 5.45 11.84 14.78
N GLY A 70 5.92 12.99 14.25
CA GLY A 70 5.30 13.74 13.16
C GLY A 70 5.34 13.11 11.76
N SER A 71 6.22 12.14 11.47
CA SER A 71 6.28 11.54 10.12
C SER A 71 5.45 10.27 9.96
N ARG A 72 4.87 9.76 11.04
CA ARG A 72 4.02 8.55 11.00
C ARG A 72 2.58 8.82 10.53
N LYS A 73 2.21 10.08 10.34
CA LYS A 73 0.86 10.51 9.92
C LYS A 73 0.76 11.04 8.49
N ARG A 74 1.89 11.18 7.78
CA ARG A 74 1.87 11.70 6.41
C ARG A 74 1.62 10.55 5.43
N TRP A 75 0.52 10.64 4.68
CA TRP A 75 0.28 9.75 3.55
C TRP A 75 1.49 9.73 2.62
N ARG A 76 1.93 8.54 2.20
CA ARG A 76 2.99 8.42 1.21
C ARG A 76 2.51 9.01 -0.11
N GLU A 77 3.35 9.81 -0.75
CA GLU A 77 3.13 10.40 -2.07
C GLU A 77 4.00 9.69 -3.13
N GLU A 78 4.08 8.38 -3.01
CA GLU A 78 4.88 7.52 -3.89
C GLU A 78 4.16 6.19 -4.06
N ILE A 79 4.22 5.65 -5.29
CA ILE A 79 3.72 4.32 -5.62
C ILE A 79 4.87 3.34 -5.42
N THR A 80 4.70 2.36 -4.54
CA THR A 80 5.75 1.36 -4.31
C THR A 80 5.95 0.50 -5.57
N ALA A 81 7.16 -0.04 -5.76
CA ALA A 81 7.44 -0.91 -6.90
C ALA A 81 6.54 -2.15 -6.95
N ARG A 82 6.11 -2.65 -5.77
CA ARG A 82 5.20 -3.80 -5.67
C ARG A 82 3.78 -3.42 -6.09
N GLU A 83 3.27 -2.28 -5.63
CA GLU A 83 1.97 -1.74 -6.07
C GLU A 83 1.96 -1.52 -7.58
N ARG A 84 2.97 -0.80 -8.10
CA ARG A 84 3.12 -0.55 -9.53
C ARG A 84 3.04 -1.85 -10.33
N LYS A 85 3.85 -2.87 -10.00
CA LYS A 85 3.82 -4.15 -10.71
C LYS A 85 2.45 -4.83 -10.71
N ARG A 86 1.69 -4.75 -9.62
CA ARG A 86 0.32 -5.32 -9.58
C ARG A 86 -0.61 -4.57 -10.52
N TYR A 87 -0.58 -3.23 -10.48
CA TYR A 87 -1.44 -2.41 -11.34
C TYR A 87 -1.04 -2.52 -12.82
N GLU A 88 0.26 -2.61 -13.12
CA GLU A 88 0.76 -2.86 -14.47
C GLU A 88 0.27 -4.21 -15.03
N GLY A 89 0.21 -5.25 -14.20
CA GLY A 89 -0.34 -6.54 -14.62
C GLY A 89 -1.83 -6.47 -14.99
N LEU A 90 -2.61 -5.68 -14.23
CA LEU A 90 -4.01 -5.41 -14.56
C LEU A 90 -4.13 -4.62 -15.87
N TRP A 91 -3.34 -3.55 -16.04
CA TRP A 91 -3.31 -2.78 -17.28
C TRP A 91 -2.95 -3.66 -18.48
N ALA A 92 -1.89 -4.45 -18.37
CA ALA A 92 -1.39 -5.30 -19.45
C ALA A 92 -2.40 -6.36 -19.91
N SER A 93 -3.30 -6.79 -19.01
CA SER A 93 -4.34 -7.77 -19.32
C SER A 93 -5.57 -7.16 -19.99
N ASN A 94 -5.77 -5.85 -19.88
CA ASN A 94 -6.98 -5.15 -20.33
C ASN A 94 -6.72 -4.13 -21.45
N ARG A 95 -5.46 -3.91 -21.84
CA ARG A 95 -5.07 -3.02 -22.94
C ARG A 95 -5.36 -3.63 -24.31
N GLY A 96 -5.48 -2.76 -25.32
CA GLY A 96 -5.63 -3.16 -26.72
C GLY A 96 -7.06 -3.51 -27.15
N TYR A 97 -8.04 -3.46 -26.23
CA TYR A 97 -9.47 -3.48 -26.57
C TYR A 97 -9.96 -2.06 -26.88
N LEU A 98 -9.38 -1.43 -27.89
CA LEU A 98 -9.97 -0.20 -28.42
C LEU A 98 -11.18 -0.59 -29.29
N LEU A 99 -12.36 -0.06 -28.99
CA LEU A 99 -13.54 -0.15 -29.86
C LEU A 99 -13.30 0.71 -31.11
N THR A 100 -12.42 0.24 -32.01
CA THR A 100 -12.28 0.76 -33.37
C THR A 100 -13.41 0.17 -34.20
N GLY A 101 -14.51 0.92 -34.32
CA GLY A 101 -15.51 0.68 -35.37
C GLY A 101 -15.07 1.43 -36.64
N PRO A 102 -15.21 0.86 -37.84
CA PRO A 102 -14.78 1.49 -39.10
C PRO A 102 -15.51 2.80 -39.44
N GLU A 103 -16.63 3.10 -38.78
CA GLU A 103 -17.51 4.24 -39.10
C GLU A 103 -17.41 5.42 -38.13
N ALA A 104 -16.71 5.28 -37.00
CA ALA A 104 -16.52 6.38 -36.04
C ALA A 104 -15.14 6.98 -36.28
N GLY A 105 -15.11 8.18 -36.89
CA GLY A 105 -13.89 8.93 -37.22
C GLY A 105 -12.83 8.79 -36.13
N SER A 106 -11.67 8.24 -36.53
CA SER A 106 -10.54 7.86 -35.66
C SER A 106 -10.28 8.91 -34.58
N THR A 107 -10.74 8.66 -33.35
CA THR A 107 -10.48 9.53 -32.19
C THR A 107 -9.03 9.43 -31.72
N VAL A 108 -8.30 8.43 -32.18
CA VAL A 108 -6.87 8.27 -31.96
C VAL A 108 -6.11 8.93 -33.12
N PRO A 109 -5.28 9.97 -32.84
CA PRO A 109 -4.44 10.58 -33.86
C PRO A 109 -3.44 9.56 -34.42
N ALA A 110 -3.12 9.67 -35.70
CA ALA A 110 -2.14 8.79 -36.35
C ALA A 110 -0.79 8.84 -35.58
N GLY A 111 -0.36 7.70 -35.02
CA GLY A 111 0.91 7.58 -34.28
C GLY A 111 0.80 7.19 -32.80
N VAL A 112 -0.40 7.01 -32.25
CA VAL A 112 -0.56 6.37 -30.92
C VAL A 112 -0.81 4.87 -31.07
N ASP A 113 0.02 4.08 -30.40
CA ASP A 113 -0.11 2.62 -30.34
C ASP A 113 -1.36 2.24 -29.53
N ALA A 114 -2.50 2.03 -30.22
CA ALA A 114 -3.77 1.67 -29.58
C ALA A 114 -3.69 0.42 -28.69
N GLU A 115 -2.74 -0.48 -28.98
CA GLU A 115 -2.44 -1.67 -28.18
C GLU A 115 -1.94 -1.37 -26.76
N GLN A 116 -1.44 -0.14 -26.53
CA GLN A 116 -0.93 0.32 -25.24
C GLN A 116 -1.96 1.18 -24.48
N LEU A 117 -3.20 1.22 -24.94
CA LEU A 117 -4.26 2.02 -24.33
C LEU A 117 -5.34 1.12 -23.72
N VAL A 118 -6.00 1.64 -22.68
CA VAL A 118 -7.21 1.05 -22.10
C VAL A 118 -8.35 2.07 -22.19
N VAL A 119 -9.47 1.69 -22.80
CA VAL A 119 -10.65 2.55 -22.99
C VAL A 119 -11.38 2.78 -21.67
N ASN A 120 -11.97 3.96 -21.48
CA ASN A 120 -12.76 4.35 -20.31
C ASN A 120 -13.79 3.29 -19.85
N VAL A 121 -14.52 2.65 -20.76
CA VAL A 121 -15.51 1.61 -20.43
C VAL A 121 -14.87 0.44 -19.69
N VAL A 122 -13.74 -0.05 -20.21
CA VAL A 122 -12.96 -1.13 -19.58
C VAL A 122 -12.42 -0.70 -18.23
N VAL A 123 -11.90 0.54 -18.13
CA VAL A 123 -11.41 1.10 -16.87
C VAL A 123 -12.53 1.16 -15.83
N ARG A 124 -13.70 1.65 -16.21
CA ARG A 124 -14.89 1.74 -15.34
C ARG A 124 -15.31 0.37 -14.82
N ASP A 125 -15.37 -0.64 -15.70
CA ASP A 125 -15.74 -2.01 -15.33
C ASP A 125 -14.77 -2.65 -14.34
N ILE A 126 -13.47 -2.32 -14.45
CA ILE A 126 -12.46 -2.76 -13.50
C ILE A 126 -12.64 -2.02 -12.16
N TRP A 127 -12.81 -0.70 -12.21
CA TRP A 127 -12.84 0.15 -11.01
C TRP A 127 -14.11 -0.03 -10.17
N ILE A 128 -15.26 -0.32 -10.78
CA ILE A 128 -16.51 -0.61 -10.04
C ILE A 128 -16.35 -1.80 -9.09
N ARG A 129 -15.44 -2.74 -9.38
CA ARG A 129 -15.16 -3.89 -8.50
C ARG A 129 -14.56 -3.50 -7.15
N SER A 130 -14.03 -2.28 -7.01
CA SER A 130 -13.58 -1.72 -5.74
C SER A 130 -14.72 -1.43 -4.75
N ARG A 131 -15.98 -1.40 -5.23
CA ARG A 131 -17.19 -1.04 -4.48
C ARG A 131 -17.19 0.40 -3.95
N LEU A 132 -16.41 1.29 -4.56
CA LEU A 132 -16.53 2.72 -4.35
C LEU A 132 -17.77 3.27 -5.08
N PRO A 133 -18.39 4.35 -4.57
CA PRO A 133 -19.45 5.07 -5.28
C PRO A 133 -18.98 5.53 -6.67
N LEU A 134 -19.90 5.55 -7.63
CA LEU A 134 -19.61 5.99 -9.00
C LEU A 134 -19.07 7.42 -9.06
N ASP A 135 -19.57 8.30 -8.19
CA ASP A 135 -19.12 9.70 -8.11
C ASP A 135 -17.64 9.78 -7.73
N GLU A 136 -17.21 8.98 -6.74
CA GLU A 136 -15.80 8.92 -6.34
C GLU A 136 -14.91 8.31 -7.44
N LEU A 137 -15.42 7.32 -8.17
CA LEU A 137 -14.69 6.77 -9.32
C LEU A 137 -14.56 7.78 -10.47
N GLY A 138 -15.58 8.63 -10.66
CA GLY A 138 -15.54 9.76 -11.57
C GLY A 138 -14.48 10.77 -11.17
N GLU A 139 -14.40 11.14 -9.89
CA GLU A 139 -13.33 12.02 -9.40
C GLU A 139 -11.93 11.44 -9.67
N VAL A 140 -11.74 10.14 -9.49
CA VAL A 140 -10.47 9.48 -9.82
C VAL A 140 -10.18 9.56 -11.32
N TRP A 141 -11.19 9.37 -12.17
CA TRP A 141 -11.06 9.47 -13.62
C TRP A 141 -10.59 10.86 -14.05
N ASP A 142 -11.27 11.90 -13.57
CA ASP A 142 -10.96 13.29 -13.91
C ASP A 142 -9.55 13.70 -13.49
N VAL A 143 -9.04 13.10 -12.40
CA VAL A 143 -7.68 13.33 -11.92
C VAL A 143 -6.61 12.69 -12.82
N VAL A 144 -6.91 11.55 -13.44
CA VAL A 144 -5.92 10.83 -14.28
C VAL A 144 -6.01 11.20 -15.76
N ASP A 145 -7.20 11.36 -16.33
CA ASP A 145 -7.42 11.76 -17.72
C ASP A 145 -7.36 13.29 -17.87
N ARG A 146 -6.17 13.86 -17.64
CA ARG A 146 -5.95 15.32 -17.66
C ARG A 146 -6.19 15.95 -19.03
N GLN A 147 -6.21 15.15 -20.09
CA GLN A 147 -6.39 15.58 -21.47
C GLN A 147 -7.79 15.30 -22.01
N GLY A 148 -8.66 14.65 -21.24
CA GLY A 148 -10.03 14.32 -21.65
C GLY A 148 -10.08 13.40 -22.88
N ARG A 149 -9.12 12.47 -23.00
CA ARG A 149 -8.98 11.60 -24.19
C ARG A 149 -10.01 10.48 -24.22
N GLY A 150 -10.55 10.09 -23.06
CA GLY A 150 -11.46 8.93 -22.97
C GLY A 150 -10.76 7.57 -22.94
N TYR A 151 -9.43 7.56 -22.84
CA TYR A 151 -8.60 6.37 -22.71
C TYR A 151 -7.38 6.68 -21.84
N LEU A 152 -6.84 5.66 -21.18
CA LEU A 152 -5.70 5.79 -20.28
C LEU A 152 -4.46 5.06 -20.79
N ASP A 153 -3.32 5.75 -20.67
CA ASP A 153 -2.01 5.14 -20.81
C ASP A 153 -1.67 4.27 -19.58
N LYS A 154 -0.62 3.43 -19.70
CA LYS A 154 -0.08 2.63 -18.60
C LYS A 154 0.08 3.41 -17.30
N THR A 155 0.68 4.60 -17.40
CA THR A 155 1.02 5.46 -16.26
C THR A 155 -0.24 5.99 -15.57
N GLU A 156 -1.20 6.48 -16.35
CA GLU A 156 -2.47 7.02 -15.86
C GLU A 156 -3.31 5.94 -15.20
N PHE A 157 -3.38 4.75 -15.81
CA PHE A 157 -4.07 3.60 -15.22
C PHE A 157 -3.46 3.20 -13.87
N VAL A 158 -2.13 3.14 -13.77
CA VAL A 158 -1.42 2.81 -12.53
C VAL A 158 -1.69 3.84 -11.43
N VAL A 159 -1.72 5.14 -11.77
CA VAL A 159 -2.07 6.20 -10.82
C VAL A 159 -3.52 6.09 -10.37
N GLY A 160 -4.46 5.82 -11.28
CA GLY A 160 -5.88 5.66 -10.95
C GLY A 160 -6.11 4.49 -10.00
N MET A 161 -5.50 3.33 -10.27
CA MET A 161 -5.54 2.17 -9.36
C MET A 161 -4.97 2.49 -7.98
N TRP A 162 -3.86 3.23 -7.93
CA TRP A 162 -3.29 3.66 -6.66
C TRP A 162 -4.23 4.59 -5.91
N LEU A 163 -4.86 5.56 -6.57
CA LEU A 163 -5.82 6.47 -5.93
C LEU A 163 -7.02 5.74 -5.32
N ILE A 164 -7.55 4.74 -6.01
CA ILE A 164 -8.62 3.88 -5.50
C ILE A 164 -8.15 3.15 -4.24
N ASP A 165 -6.96 2.54 -4.25
CA ASP A 165 -6.40 1.88 -3.07
C ASP A 165 -6.20 2.87 -1.90
N GLN A 166 -5.77 4.10 -2.18
CA GLN A 166 -5.65 5.13 -1.15
C GLN A 166 -7.02 5.54 -0.60
N ARG A 167 -8.05 5.62 -1.46
CA ARG A 167 -9.41 5.94 -1.05
C ARG A 167 -9.99 4.85 -0.15
N LEU A 168 -9.78 3.59 -0.50
CA LEU A 168 -10.16 2.43 0.31
C LEU A 168 -9.44 2.38 1.67
N ARG A 169 -8.21 2.94 1.76
CA ARG A 169 -7.49 3.13 3.03
C ARG A 169 -7.99 4.32 3.86
N GLY A 170 -9.01 5.04 3.39
CA GLY A 170 -9.61 6.18 4.08
C GLY A 170 -8.98 7.54 3.74
N ARG A 171 -8.08 7.61 2.75
CA ARG A 171 -7.57 8.90 2.25
C ARG A 171 -8.63 9.55 1.37
N LYS A 172 -8.76 10.88 1.41
CA LYS A 172 -9.57 11.62 0.44
C LYS A 172 -8.88 11.63 -0.93
N ILE A 173 -9.66 11.59 -2.00
CA ILE A 173 -9.13 11.72 -3.36
C ILE A 173 -8.61 13.16 -3.53
N PRO A 174 -7.33 13.35 -3.88
CA PRO A 174 -6.79 14.68 -4.11
C PRO A 174 -7.20 15.19 -5.49
N GLN A 175 -7.58 16.47 -5.57
CA GLN A 175 -7.89 17.15 -6.84
C GLN A 175 -6.69 17.21 -7.81
N LYS A 176 -5.46 17.17 -7.27
CA LYS A 176 -4.22 17.13 -8.05
C LYS A 176 -3.24 16.15 -7.43
N VAL A 177 -2.68 15.28 -8.24
CA VAL A 177 -1.66 14.30 -7.84
C VAL A 177 -0.27 14.92 -7.96
N SER A 178 0.58 14.71 -6.95
CA SER A 178 1.92 15.29 -6.92
C SER A 178 2.86 14.64 -7.96
N PRO A 179 3.85 15.37 -8.50
CA PRO A 179 4.79 14.84 -9.51
C PRO A 179 5.55 13.60 -9.04
N SER A 180 5.75 13.45 -7.72
CA SER A 180 6.39 12.29 -7.11
C SER A 180 5.62 10.99 -7.36
N VAL A 181 4.28 11.03 -7.26
CA VAL A 181 3.41 9.89 -7.56
C VAL A 181 3.48 9.55 -9.04
N TRP A 182 3.42 10.57 -9.92
CA TRP A 182 3.54 10.39 -11.37
C TRP A 182 4.89 9.77 -11.79
N GLY A 183 6.00 10.29 -11.26
CA GLY A 183 7.33 9.70 -11.50
C GLY A 183 7.44 8.28 -10.95
N SER A 184 6.83 8.04 -9.77
CA SER A 184 6.71 6.71 -9.20
C SER A 184 5.78 5.79 -9.99
N ALA A 185 4.88 6.26 -10.84
CA ALA A 185 4.13 5.40 -11.76
C ALA A 185 4.98 4.99 -12.97
N GLN A 186 5.82 5.91 -13.46
CA GLN A 186 6.69 5.72 -14.64
C GLN A 186 7.89 4.80 -14.42
N GLY A 187 8.17 4.40 -13.18
CA GLY A 187 9.39 3.62 -12.88
C GLY A 187 10.54 4.45 -12.34
N MET A 188 10.46 5.78 -12.45
CA MET A 188 11.49 6.71 -12.02
C MET A 188 11.40 6.93 -10.50
N GLN A 189 12.20 6.18 -9.74
CA GLN A 189 12.44 6.55 -8.34
C GLN A 189 13.24 7.84 -8.34
N VAL A 190 12.59 8.97 -8.02
CA VAL A 190 13.29 10.21 -7.73
C VAL A 190 14.19 9.91 -6.53
N LEU A 191 15.50 9.91 -6.74
CA LEU A 191 16.48 9.86 -5.66
C LEU A 191 16.19 11.06 -4.76
N GLY A 192 15.51 10.84 -3.63
CA GLY A 192 15.25 11.89 -2.65
C GLY A 192 16.57 12.60 -2.27
N PRO A 193 16.50 13.87 -1.87
CA PRO A 193 17.70 14.68 -1.62
C PRO A 193 18.66 13.93 -0.70
N LYS A 194 19.87 13.67 -1.20
CA LYS A 194 20.93 12.94 -0.51
C LYS A 194 21.07 13.45 0.92
N SER A 195 20.75 12.58 1.88
CA SER A 195 20.79 12.91 3.30
C SER A 195 22.14 13.55 3.69
N LYS A 196 22.12 14.55 4.58
CA LYS A 196 23.30 15.28 5.09
C LYS A 196 24.49 14.40 5.53
N LYS A 197 24.26 13.09 5.72
CA LYS A 197 25.27 12.07 6.01
C LYS A 197 26.31 11.92 4.89
N GLU A 198 25.89 11.98 3.61
CA GLU A 198 26.79 11.82 2.46
C GLU A 198 27.70 13.05 2.28
N LYS A 199 27.19 14.26 2.52
CA LYS A 199 28.02 15.50 2.56
C LYS A 199 29.04 15.48 3.70
N LYS A 200 28.67 14.97 4.88
CA LYS A 200 29.59 14.88 6.02
C LYS A 200 30.68 13.83 5.81
N GLU A 201 30.37 12.73 5.14
CA GLU A 201 31.32 11.68 4.79
C GLU A 201 32.28 12.10 3.68
N LYS A 202 31.80 12.82 2.66
CA LYS A 202 32.66 13.42 1.62
C LYS A 202 33.64 14.44 2.22
N LYS A 203 33.16 15.36 3.09
CA LYS A 203 34.03 16.33 3.78
C LYS A 203 35.06 15.68 4.72
N LYS A 204 34.71 14.54 5.34
CA LYS A 204 35.65 13.78 6.19
C LYS A 204 36.71 13.05 5.36
N ARG A 205 36.34 12.50 4.19
CA ARG A 205 37.29 11.88 3.25
C ARG A 205 38.25 12.91 2.66
N GLU A 206 37.75 14.07 2.28
CA GLU A 206 38.56 15.18 1.72
C GLU A 206 39.58 15.73 2.72
N LYS A 207 39.18 15.89 3.99
CA LYS A 207 40.11 16.23 5.08
C LYS A 207 41.16 15.15 5.33
N LYS A 208 40.82 13.88 5.15
CA LYS A 208 41.76 12.77 5.35
C LYS A 208 42.81 12.68 4.23
N LEU A 209 42.45 13.03 3.00
CA LEU A 209 43.41 13.14 1.89
C LEU A 209 44.37 14.33 2.05
N HIS A 210 43.88 15.49 2.51
CA HIS A 210 44.75 16.65 2.75
C HIS A 210 45.81 16.38 3.82
N VAL A 211 45.46 15.70 4.91
CA VAL A 211 46.42 15.37 5.98
C VAL A 211 47.47 14.34 5.52
N SER A 212 47.11 13.48 4.55
CA SER A 212 48.04 12.47 4.01
C SER A 212 49.04 13.02 3.01
N HIS A 213 48.81 14.21 2.44
CA HIS A 213 49.72 14.87 1.49
C HIS A 213 50.73 15.82 2.17
N MET A 214 50.61 16.03 3.49
CA MET A 214 51.50 16.90 4.27
C MET A 214 52.58 16.13 5.05
N HIS A 215 52.68 14.81 4.88
CA HIS A 215 53.63 13.94 5.59
C HIS A 215 54.47 13.07 4.63
N VAL A 216 54.74 13.57 3.43
CA VAL A 216 55.78 13.05 2.54
C VAL A 216 56.81 14.14 2.32
#